data_AF-A0A1V2LWX5-F1
#
_entry.id   AF-A0A1V2LWX5-F1
#
_cell.length_a   1.000
_cell.length_b   1.000
_cell.length_c   1.000
_cell.angle_alpha   90.00
_cell.angle_beta   90.00
_cell.angle_gamma   90.00
#
_symmetry.space_group_name_H-M   'P 1'
#
loop_
_entity.id
_entity.type
_entity.pdbx_description
1 polymer ?
#
loop_
_entity_poly.entity_id
_entity_poly.type
_entity_poly.pdbx_seq_one_letter_code
_entity_poly.pdbx_strand_id
1 'polypeptide(L)'
;MEKQKGFTLIEIIMVVAIIGIIASMITPQVIAITRKVQLQTDIRSAQSVQQMIYMYEVNSGKKILGNPIETLVKHLYLAEENVDKTTYTYKLQLEGSSLNFTGDKVTISLASDMAIYVDDLSEKDKDWISK
;
A
#
# COMPACT_ATOMS: atom_id res chain seq x y z
N MET A 1 -59.88 -10.27 1.09
CA MET A 1 -58.74 -10.19 2.02
C MET A 1 -57.65 -11.12 1.51
N GLU A 2 -56.64 -10.57 0.85
CA GLU A 2 -55.49 -11.35 0.41
C GLU A 2 -54.66 -11.78 1.62
N LYS A 3 -54.41 -13.08 1.76
CA LYS A 3 -53.50 -13.60 2.79
C LYS A 3 -52.08 -13.22 2.36
N GLN A 4 -51.52 -12.20 3.00
CA GLN A 4 -50.10 -11.90 2.87
C GLN A 4 -49.31 -13.10 3.41
N LYS A 5 -48.66 -13.84 2.51
CA LYS A 5 -47.72 -14.90 2.90
C LYS A 5 -46.48 -14.23 3.49
N GLY A 6 -46.33 -14.30 4.80
CA GLY A 6 -45.11 -13.88 5.49
C GLY A 6 -43.98 -14.88 5.29
N PHE A 7 -42.75 -14.42 5.47
CA PHE A 7 -41.54 -15.26 5.48
C PHE A 7 -41.60 -16.32 6.58
N THR A 8 -41.08 -17.51 6.31
CA THR A 8 -40.97 -18.58 7.32
C THR A 8 -39.68 -18.45 8.13
N LEU A 9 -39.69 -18.88 9.39
CA LEU A 9 -38.49 -18.89 10.24
C LEU A 9 -37.39 -19.79 9.65
N ILE A 10 -37.79 -20.91 9.03
CA ILE A 10 -36.87 -21.86 8.42
C ILE A 10 -36.16 -21.28 7.19
N GLU A 11 -36.83 -20.43 6.39
CA GLU A 11 -36.20 -19.71 5.29
C GLU A 11 -35.09 -18.78 5.79
N ILE A 12 -35.35 -18.03 6.86
CA ILE A 12 -34.32 -17.13 7.42
C ILE A 12 -33.14 -17.92 8.00
N ILE A 13 -33.39 -19.02 8.71
CA ILE A 13 -32.32 -19.86 9.27
C ILE A 13 -31.45 -20.46 8.17
N MET A 14 -32.06 -21.03 7.12
CA MET A 14 -31.30 -21.63 6.02
C MET A 14 -30.49 -20.57 5.27
N VAL A 15 -31.06 -19.38 5.03
CA VAL A 15 -30.37 -18.28 4.35
C VAL A 15 -29.15 -17.79 5.15
N VAL A 16 -29.30 -17.54 6.46
CA VAL A 16 -28.18 -17.11 7.30
C VAL A 16 -27.11 -18.20 7.41
N ALA A 17 -27.51 -19.48 7.44
CA ALA A 17 -26.57 -20.59 7.43
C ALA A 17 -25.74 -20.66 6.15
N ILE A 18 -26.38 -20.53 4.97
CA ILE A 18 -25.68 -20.54 3.67
C ILE A 18 -24.78 -19.31 3.52
N ILE A 19 -25.27 -18.12 3.86
CA ILE A 19 -24.47 -16.88 3.83
C ILE A 19 -23.27 -17.00 4.78
N GLY A 20 -23.44 -17.57 5.97
CA GLY A 20 -22.34 -17.79 6.92
C GLY A 20 -21.23 -18.68 6.36
N ILE A 21 -21.59 -19.78 5.68
CA ILE A 21 -20.60 -20.67 5.04
C ILE A 21 -19.85 -19.91 3.94
N ILE A 22 -20.57 -19.25 3.03
CA ILE A 22 -19.94 -18.52 1.90
C ILE A 22 -19.05 -17.38 2.40
N ALA A 23 -19.54 -16.58 3.36
CA ALA A 23 -18.80 -15.46 3.93
C ALA A 23 -17.50 -15.92 4.62
N SER A 24 -17.51 -17.09 5.26
CA SER A 24 -16.31 -17.64 5.91
C SER A 24 -15.18 -17.96 4.93
N MET A 25 -15.50 -18.37 3.70
CA MET A 25 -14.51 -18.74 2.67
C MET A 25 -13.91 -17.53 1.93
N ILE A 26 -14.72 -16.49 1.68
CA ILE A 26 -14.31 -15.33 0.86
C ILE A 26 -13.42 -14.35 1.64
N THR A 27 -13.69 -14.17 2.93
CA THR A 27 -13.02 -13.17 3.78
C THR A 27 -11.48 -13.21 3.73
N PRO A 28 -10.80 -14.36 3.93
CA PRO A 28 -9.33 -14.39 3.93
C PRO A 28 -8.73 -14.06 2.56
N GLN A 29 -9.40 -14.41 1.46
CA GLN A 29 -8.92 -14.15 0.11
C GLN A 29 -8.89 -12.66 -0.22
N VAL A 30 -9.95 -11.93 0.16
CA VAL A 30 -10.04 -10.49 -0.07
C VAL A 30 -8.93 -9.73 0.67
N ILE A 31 -8.62 -10.14 1.90
CA ILE A 31 -7.53 -9.55 2.70
C ILE A 31 -6.18 -9.73 1.99
N ALA A 32 -5.89 -10.95 1.52
CA ALA A 32 -4.64 -11.25 0.82
C ALA A 32 -4.49 -10.45 -0.49
N ILE A 33 -5.56 -10.34 -1.28
CA ILE A 33 -5.55 -9.54 -2.53
C ILE A 33 -5.33 -8.07 -2.21
N THR A 34 -6.00 -7.54 -1.20
CA THR A 34 -5.87 -6.13 -0.80
C THR A 34 -4.43 -5.81 -0.39
N ARG A 35 -3.81 -6.66 0.44
CA ARG A 35 -2.40 -6.50 0.83
C ARG A 35 -1.44 -6.51 -0.36
N LYS A 36 -1.68 -7.40 -1.34
CA LYS A 36 -0.88 -7.44 -2.58
C LYS A 36 -1.01 -6.16 -3.41
N VAL A 37 -2.23 -5.62 -3.54
CA VAL A 37 -2.47 -4.36 -4.26
C VAL A 37 -1.82 -3.18 -3.55
N GLN A 38 -1.90 -3.14 -2.22
CA GLN A 38 -1.22 -2.13 -1.40
C GLN A 38 0.30 -2.19 -1.60
N LEU A 39 0.89 -3.40 -1.55
CA LEU A 39 2.33 -3.61 -1.82
C LEU A 39 2.75 -3.06 -3.19
N GLN A 40 2.01 -3.40 -4.25
CA GLN A 40 2.32 -2.88 -5.59
C GLN A 40 2.15 -1.36 -5.69
N THR A 41 1.17 -0.79 -4.98
CA THR A 41 0.94 0.65 -4.92
C THR A 41 2.10 1.36 -4.21
N ASP A 42 2.63 0.75 -3.15
CA ASP A 42 3.78 1.25 -2.41
C ASP A 42 5.06 1.19 -3.25
N ILE A 43 5.27 0.10 -4.01
CA ILE A 43 6.37 -0.01 -4.98
C ILE A 43 6.29 1.10 -6.04
N ARG A 44 5.10 1.35 -6.60
CA ARG A 44 4.89 2.46 -7.54
C ARG A 44 5.13 3.82 -6.88
N SER A 45 4.77 3.96 -5.61
CA SER A 45 5.03 5.18 -4.85
C SER A 45 6.55 5.40 -4.67
N ALA A 46 7.31 4.35 -4.34
CA ALA A 46 8.77 4.41 -4.26
C ALA A 46 9.41 4.82 -5.61
N GLN A 47 8.95 4.25 -6.71
CA GLN A 47 9.36 4.62 -8.07
C GLN A 47 9.08 6.09 -8.38
N SER A 48 7.87 6.56 -8.06
CA SER A 48 7.45 7.95 -8.24
C SER A 48 8.32 8.90 -7.42
N VAL A 49 8.58 8.58 -6.15
CA VAL A 49 9.48 9.36 -5.29
C VAL A 49 10.89 9.40 -5.86
N GLN A 50 11.44 8.28 -6.34
CA GLN A 50 12.76 8.27 -6.98
C GLN A 50 12.79 9.17 -8.23
N GLN A 51 11.72 9.17 -9.03
CA GLN A 51 11.60 10.06 -10.18
C GLN A 51 11.54 11.54 -9.74
N MET A 52 10.83 11.85 -8.66
CA MET A 52 10.79 13.21 -8.09
C MET A 52 12.17 13.67 -7.61
N ILE A 53 12.95 12.78 -6.97
CA ILE A 53 14.35 13.04 -6.59
C ILE A 53 15.16 13.37 -7.85
N TYR A 54 15.11 12.51 -8.86
CA TYR A 54 15.83 12.74 -10.11
C TYR A 54 15.46 14.08 -10.76
N MET A 55 14.16 14.39 -10.83
CA MET A 55 13.69 15.65 -11.41
C MET A 55 14.17 16.86 -10.62
N TYR A 56 14.18 16.78 -9.28
CA TYR A 56 14.74 17.83 -8.44
C TYR A 56 16.22 18.05 -8.72
N GLU A 57 17.02 16.98 -8.80
CA GLU A 57 18.46 17.09 -9.01
C GLU A 57 18.80 17.66 -10.39
N VAL A 58 18.06 17.25 -11.42
CA VAL A 58 18.20 17.79 -12.79
C VAL A 58 17.83 19.27 -12.85
N ASN A 59 16.72 19.67 -12.22
CA ASN A 59 16.24 21.04 -12.29
C ASN A 59 17.02 22.02 -11.40
N SER A 60 17.46 21.57 -10.23
CA SER A 60 18.21 22.40 -9.28
C SER A 60 19.73 22.39 -9.54
N GLY A 61 20.23 21.39 -10.25
CA GLY A 61 21.67 21.12 -10.42
C GLY A 61 22.35 20.71 -9.10
N LYS A 62 21.59 20.41 -8.05
CA LYS A 62 22.09 20.07 -6.72
C LYS A 62 21.61 18.69 -6.33
N LYS A 63 22.52 17.89 -5.78
CA LYS A 63 22.14 16.65 -5.11
C LYS A 63 21.41 16.93 -3.81
N ILE A 64 20.48 16.04 -3.45
CA ILE A 64 19.82 16.11 -2.15
C ILE A 64 20.85 15.78 -1.05
N LEU A 65 21.03 16.71 -0.13
CA LEU A 65 21.85 16.54 1.07
C LEU A 65 20.92 16.54 2.29
N GLY A 66 20.65 15.36 2.85
CA GLY A 66 19.74 15.18 3.99
C GLY A 66 18.51 14.34 3.64
N ASN A 67 17.36 14.62 4.27
CA ASN A 67 16.13 13.86 4.04
C ASN A 67 15.52 14.22 2.66
N PRO A 68 15.39 13.24 1.74
CA PRO A 68 14.80 13.49 0.42
C PRO A 68 13.34 13.91 0.48
N ILE A 69 12.54 13.32 1.36
CA ILE A 69 11.12 13.65 1.50
C ILE A 69 10.93 15.10 1.95
N GLU A 70 11.71 15.57 2.94
CA GLU A 70 11.69 16.97 3.37
C GLU A 70 12.03 17.92 2.22
N THR A 71 13.07 17.58 1.45
CA THR A 71 13.53 18.41 0.31
C THR A 71 12.46 18.51 -0.78
N LEU A 72 11.84 17.38 -1.13
CA LEU A 72 10.79 17.30 -2.14
C LEU A 72 9.53 18.06 -1.74
N VAL A 73 9.15 17.97 -0.45
CA VAL A 73 8.03 18.75 0.10
C VAL A 73 8.33 20.25 0.02
N LYS A 74 9.50 20.67 0.50
CA LYS A 74 9.91 22.08 0.51
C LYS A 74 9.94 22.72 -0.88
N HIS A 75 10.27 21.94 -1.91
CA HIS A 75 10.37 22.41 -3.29
C HIS A 75 9.14 22.07 -4.14
N LEU A 76 8.03 21.67 -3.51
CA LEU A 76 6.73 21.41 -4.14
C LEU A 76 6.72 20.26 -5.17
N TYR A 77 7.69 19.34 -5.10
CA TYR A 77 7.68 18.12 -5.90
C TYR A 77 6.78 17.04 -5.27
N LEU A 78 6.56 17.12 -3.96
CA LEU A 78 5.75 16.18 -3.20
C LEU A 78 4.74 16.94 -2.32
N ALA A 79 3.48 16.53 -2.35
CA ALA A 79 2.44 17.11 -1.52
C ALA A 79 2.59 16.69 -0.04
N GLU A 80 2.46 17.66 0.87
CA GLU A 80 2.56 17.43 2.32
C GLU A 80 1.54 16.43 2.88
N GLU A 81 0.40 16.24 2.21
CA GLU A 81 -0.64 15.30 2.63
C GLU A 81 -0.15 13.85 2.63
N ASN A 82 0.75 13.53 1.70
CA ASN A 82 1.33 12.20 1.50
C ASN A 82 2.51 11.92 2.44
N VAL A 83 2.81 12.84 3.36
CA VAL A 83 3.97 12.76 4.26
C VAL A 83 3.51 12.85 5.70
N ASP A 84 4.14 12.07 6.58
CA ASP A 84 4.07 12.33 8.02
C ASP A 84 4.98 13.51 8.36
N LYS A 85 4.35 14.64 8.70
CA LYS A 85 5.03 15.92 8.98
C LYS A 85 5.95 15.85 10.20
N THR A 86 5.78 14.86 11.07
CA THR A 86 6.58 14.71 12.29
C THR A 86 7.89 13.99 12.01
N THR A 87 7.85 13.00 11.12
CA THR A 87 8.96 12.09 10.85
C THR A 87 9.61 12.30 9.48
N TYR A 88 9.00 13.14 8.62
CA TYR A 88 9.35 13.30 7.20
C TYR A 88 9.48 11.96 6.48
N THR A 89 8.51 11.08 6.72
CA THR A 89 8.39 9.79 6.04
C THR A 89 7.20 9.81 5.08
N TYR A 90 7.37 9.17 3.92
CA TYR A 90 6.27 9.01 2.97
C TYR A 90 5.24 8.03 3.53
N LYS A 91 3.96 8.38 3.47
CA LYS A 91 2.86 7.53 3.93
C LYS A 91 2.59 6.44 2.90
N LEU A 92 3.04 5.23 3.22
CA LEU A 92 2.71 4.03 2.46
C LEU A 92 1.30 3.52 2.83
N GLN A 93 0.70 2.77 1.92
CA GLN A 93 -0.58 2.10 2.15
C GLN A 93 -0.41 0.94 3.14
N LEU A 94 0.76 0.28 3.14
CA LEU A 94 1.10 -0.74 4.11
C LEU A 94 1.61 -0.13 5.41
N GLU A 95 0.88 -0.34 6.49
CA GLU A 95 1.31 0.04 7.84
C GLU A 95 2.59 -0.71 8.24
N GLY A 96 3.48 -0.01 8.96
CA GLY A 96 4.76 -0.57 9.41
C GLY A 96 5.82 -0.72 8.33
N SER A 97 5.51 -0.39 7.07
CA SER A 97 6.49 -0.32 5.98
C SER A 97 6.97 1.12 5.79
N SER A 98 8.22 1.30 5.34
CA SER A 98 8.79 2.64 5.13
C SER A 98 9.71 2.68 3.91
N LEU A 99 9.90 3.89 3.37
CA LEU A 99 10.89 4.12 2.32
C LEU A 99 12.28 4.33 2.94
N ASN A 100 13.26 3.58 2.44
CA ASN A 100 14.67 3.81 2.69
C ASN A 100 15.32 4.52 1.50
N PHE A 101 16.19 5.47 1.80
CA PHE A 101 16.94 6.24 0.82
C PHE A 101 18.43 5.92 0.98
N THR A 102 19.03 5.26 -0.02
CA THR A 102 20.47 4.98 -0.05
C THR A 102 21.07 5.68 -1.26
N GLY A 103 21.59 6.89 -1.04
CA GLY A 103 22.00 7.78 -2.12
C GLY A 103 20.81 8.11 -3.02
N ASP A 104 20.93 7.80 -4.31
CA ASP A 104 19.91 8.10 -5.31
C ASP A 104 18.87 6.95 -5.44
N LYS A 105 19.07 5.81 -4.75
CA LYS A 105 18.17 4.64 -4.81
C LYS A 105 17.12 4.69 -3.69
N VAL A 106 15.85 4.50 -4.05
CA VAL A 106 14.72 4.37 -3.13
C VAL A 106 14.32 2.89 -3.02
N THR A 107 14.21 2.36 -1.81
CA THR A 107 13.76 0.99 -1.54
C THR A 107 12.72 0.96 -0.43
N ILE A 108 11.96 -0.12 -0.33
CA ILE A 108 10.92 -0.31 0.67
C ILE A 108 11.40 -1.30 1.74
N SER A 109 11.38 -0.89 3.00
CA SER A 109 11.39 -1.79 4.16
C SER A 109 9.99 -2.32 4.37
N LEU A 110 9.79 -3.62 4.18
CA LEU A 110 8.48 -4.25 4.40
C LEU A 110 8.30 -4.63 5.87
N ALA A 111 7.06 -4.52 6.35
CA ALA A 111 6.65 -5.13 7.60
C ALA A 111 6.82 -6.66 7.55
N SER A 112 7.18 -7.30 8.67
CA SER A 112 7.47 -8.74 8.74
C SER A 112 6.34 -9.63 8.22
N ASP A 113 5.08 -9.20 8.36
CA ASP A 113 3.91 -9.96 7.92
C ASP A 113 3.64 -9.84 6.40
N MET A 114 4.42 -9.01 5.70
CA MET A 114 4.34 -8.83 4.25
C MET A 114 5.41 -9.61 3.47
N ALA A 115 6.41 -10.17 4.16
CA ALA A 115 7.49 -10.94 3.52
C ALA A 115 6.97 -12.10 2.66
N ILE A 116 5.84 -12.70 3.04
CA ILE A 116 5.18 -13.79 2.30
C ILE A 116 4.68 -13.40 0.90
N TYR A 117 4.50 -12.11 0.64
CA TYR A 117 3.99 -11.62 -0.65
C TYR A 117 5.12 -11.20 -1.60
N VAL A 118 6.38 -11.24 -1.16
CA VAL A 118 7.54 -10.82 -1.96
C VAL A 118 7.79 -11.80 -3.12
N ASP A 119 7.56 -13.09 -2.90
CA ASP A 119 7.78 -14.12 -3.92
C ASP A 119 6.83 -13.99 -5.11
N ASP A 120 5.63 -13.44 -4.88
CA ASP A 120 4.59 -13.22 -5.89
C ASP A 120 4.86 -11.97 -6.76
N LEU A 121 5.89 -11.18 -6.44
CA LEU A 121 6.24 -9.98 -7.21
C LEU A 121 7.01 -10.32 -8.48
N SER A 122 6.95 -9.41 -9.45
CA SER A 122 7.79 -9.50 -10.63
C SER A 122 9.27 -9.32 -10.25
N GLU A 123 10.19 -9.93 -11.00
CA GLU A 123 11.64 -9.78 -10.76
C GLU A 123 12.10 -8.32 -10.76
N LYS A 124 11.41 -7.44 -11.50
CA LYS A 124 11.68 -6.00 -11.50
C LYS A 124 11.23 -5.33 -10.21
N ASP A 125 10.07 -5.72 -9.68
CA ASP A 125 9.49 -5.14 -8.46
C ASP A 125 10.25 -5.59 -7.21
N LYS A 126 10.86 -6.78 -7.24
CA LYS A 126 11.73 -7.27 -6.16
C LYS A 126 12.96 -6.38 -5.92
N ASP A 127 13.47 -5.67 -6.93
CA ASP A 127 14.63 -4.76 -6.77
C ASP A 127 14.30 -3.50 -5.93
N TRP A 128 13.00 -3.19 -5.79
CA TRP A 128 12.51 -2.08 -4.99
C TRP A 128 12.32 -2.44 -3.52
N ILE A 129 12.52 -3.69 -3.14
CA ILE A 129 12.41 -4.15 -1.75
C ILE A 129 13.82 -4.21 -1.15
N SER A 130 13.96 -3.63 0.04
CA SER A 130 15.20 -3.79 0.81
C SER A 130 15.33 -5.25 1.23
N LYS A 131 16.47 -5.86 0.90
CA LYS A 131 16.86 -7.16 1.45
C LYS A 131 17.20 -7.06 2.94
#